data_AF-A0A3M1A8N9-F1
#
_entry.id   AF-A0A3M1A8N9-F1
#
_cell.length_a   1.000
_cell.length_b   1.000
_cell.length_c   1.000
_cell.angle_alpha   90.00
_cell.angle_beta   90.00
_cell.angle_gamma   90.00
#
_symmetry.space_group_name_H-M   'P 1'
#
loop_
_entity.id
_entity.type
_entity.pdbx_description
1 polymer ?
#
loop_
_entity_poly.entity_id
_entity_poly.type
_entity_poly.pdbx_seq_one_letter_code
_entity_poly.pdbx_strand_id
1 'polypeptide(L)'
;TWSAWAGPLTQPSGSNIKVPVARFLQWRAELKYRKGVAPALSRVTVGYMQENAPPEIESITIYEPGVAYPDAVSEGKKPQSAEVHSNRGTNGHSRSSRSWKKETKKGYQSIGWRASDVNNDRLVYDVYYKEVDSPAWRPLVKNYSTTVYSWDSRALEDGVYVVKVVATDQKSNAPGRGFTREKVSQPFTIDNTPPEISPLKLSQGNPPGLTFTAKDAGTWVSAAYFALDAQEWKILYPDDGIADSPLEHFTLRLQHLKPGKHIVTVKVYDKNDNVRYRHLNFKL
;
A
#
# COMPACT_ATOMS: atom_id res chain seq x y z
N THR A 1 -35.92 -9.77 -19.88
CA THR A 1 -37.33 -10.16 -20.09
C THR A 1 -37.73 -11.14 -18.99
N TRP A 2 -39.02 -11.24 -18.65
CA TRP A 2 -39.49 -12.16 -17.61
C TRP A 2 -39.68 -13.57 -18.18
N SER A 3 -39.43 -14.59 -17.35
CA SER A 3 -39.81 -15.97 -17.69
C SER A 3 -41.32 -16.18 -17.58
N ALA A 4 -41.81 -17.31 -18.11
CA ALA A 4 -43.21 -17.70 -17.90
C ALA A 4 -43.48 -17.96 -16.41
N TRP A 5 -44.71 -17.69 -15.96
CA TRP A 5 -45.14 -17.97 -14.58
C TRP A 5 -45.05 -19.47 -14.26
N ALA A 6 -44.53 -19.80 -13.07
CA ALA A 6 -44.56 -21.16 -12.52
C ALA A 6 -45.57 -21.25 -11.36
N GLY A 7 -46.39 -22.30 -11.36
CA GLY A 7 -47.46 -22.51 -10.36
C GLY A 7 -48.77 -23.00 -10.99
N PRO A 8 -49.91 -22.95 -10.25
CA PRO A 8 -50.04 -22.40 -8.90
C PRO A 8 -49.39 -23.30 -7.84
N LEU A 9 -48.70 -22.68 -6.87
CA LEU A 9 -48.21 -23.38 -5.69
C LEU A 9 -49.30 -23.32 -4.61
N THR A 10 -49.78 -24.47 -4.15
CA THR A 10 -50.96 -24.57 -3.25
C THR A 10 -50.65 -25.17 -1.89
N GLN A 11 -49.42 -25.65 -1.66
CA GLN A 11 -48.99 -26.26 -0.40
C GLN A 11 -48.50 -25.19 0.58
N PRO A 12 -49.17 -24.96 1.72
CA PRO A 12 -48.76 -23.93 2.69
C PRO A 12 -47.41 -24.21 3.36
N SER A 13 -46.99 -25.48 3.44
CA SER A 13 -45.69 -25.90 4.00
C SER A 13 -44.50 -25.59 3.07
N GLY A 14 -44.74 -25.13 1.85
CA GLY A 14 -43.72 -24.81 0.86
C GLY A 14 -43.70 -25.76 -0.33
N SER A 15 -43.15 -25.28 -1.44
CA SER A 15 -42.98 -26.03 -2.69
C SER A 15 -41.72 -25.54 -3.40
N ASN A 16 -41.11 -26.41 -4.22
CA ASN A 16 -39.97 -26.02 -5.06
C ASN A 16 -40.44 -25.06 -6.18
N ILE A 17 -39.75 -23.93 -6.33
CA ILE A 17 -40.02 -22.92 -7.36
C ILE A 17 -39.22 -23.26 -8.63
N LYS A 18 -39.90 -23.78 -9.65
CA LYS A 18 -39.29 -24.15 -10.94
C LYS A 18 -39.25 -22.96 -11.91
N VAL A 19 -38.36 -22.01 -11.65
CA VAL A 19 -38.09 -20.85 -12.54
C VAL A 19 -36.61 -20.81 -12.90
N PRO A 20 -36.21 -20.24 -14.06
CA PRO A 20 -34.80 -20.06 -14.39
C PRO A 20 -34.09 -19.12 -13.40
N VAL A 21 -32.77 -19.23 -13.31
CA VAL A 21 -31.93 -18.31 -12.51
C VAL A 21 -32.14 -16.89 -13.00
N ALA A 22 -32.41 -15.96 -12.08
CA ALA A 22 -32.66 -14.56 -12.40
C ALA A 22 -32.32 -13.66 -11.21
N ARG A 23 -32.03 -12.38 -11.49
CA ARG A 23 -31.78 -11.35 -10.47
C ARG A 23 -33.03 -10.89 -9.73
N PHE A 24 -34.20 -11.09 -10.33
CA PHE A 24 -35.48 -10.67 -9.78
C PHE A 24 -36.47 -11.82 -9.81
N LEU A 25 -37.26 -11.94 -8.75
CA LEU A 25 -38.39 -12.84 -8.66
C LEU A 25 -39.67 -12.02 -8.62
N GLN A 26 -40.61 -12.33 -9.51
CA GLN A 26 -41.97 -11.83 -9.43
C GLN A 26 -42.88 -12.94 -8.88
N TRP A 27 -43.79 -12.59 -7.98
CA TRP A 27 -44.79 -13.52 -7.46
C TRP A 27 -46.19 -12.92 -7.55
N ARG A 28 -47.18 -13.81 -7.65
CA ARG A 28 -48.61 -13.47 -7.71
C ARG A 28 -49.38 -14.48 -6.85
N ALA A 29 -50.39 -14.00 -6.14
CA ALA A 29 -51.34 -14.85 -5.42
C ALA A 29 -52.76 -14.63 -5.92
N GLU A 30 -53.52 -15.71 -6.05
CA GLU A 30 -54.95 -15.69 -6.36
C GLU A 30 -55.74 -16.13 -5.12
N LEU A 31 -56.48 -15.19 -4.53
CA LEU A 31 -57.23 -15.40 -3.30
C LEU A 31 -58.70 -15.69 -3.63
N LYS A 32 -59.18 -16.89 -3.27
CA LYS A 32 -60.57 -17.32 -3.54
C LYS A 32 -61.38 -17.38 -2.24
N TYR A 33 -62.50 -16.67 -2.24
CA TYR A 33 -63.49 -16.72 -1.15
C TYR A 33 -64.17 -18.09 -1.09
N ARG A 34 -64.29 -18.68 0.11
CA ARG A 34 -65.04 -19.94 0.31
C ARG A 34 -65.92 -19.83 1.55
N LYS A 35 -67.22 -20.05 1.38
CA LYS A 35 -68.22 -20.28 2.45
C LYS A 35 -68.10 -19.31 3.64
N GLY A 36 -68.26 -18.00 3.44
CA GLY A 36 -68.25 -17.05 4.56
C GLY A 36 -66.86 -16.60 5.00
N VAL A 37 -65.79 -17.32 4.64
CA VAL A 37 -64.42 -17.05 5.09
C VAL A 37 -63.67 -16.24 4.04
N ALA A 38 -63.27 -15.03 4.40
CA ALA A 38 -62.40 -14.20 3.57
C ALA A 38 -60.99 -14.83 3.49
N PRO A 39 -60.41 -14.95 2.28
CA PRO A 39 -59.06 -15.47 2.13
C PRO A 39 -58.05 -14.44 2.66
N ALA A 40 -57.10 -14.89 3.47
CA ALA A 40 -56.03 -14.05 3.99
C ALA A 40 -54.67 -14.65 3.65
N LEU A 41 -53.74 -13.83 3.18
CA LEU A 41 -52.33 -14.16 2.99
C LEU A 41 -51.51 -13.29 3.93
N SER A 42 -50.96 -13.90 4.98
CA SER A 42 -50.21 -13.17 6.02
C SER A 42 -48.71 -13.08 5.73
N ARG A 43 -48.13 -14.08 5.07
CA ARG A 43 -46.69 -14.13 4.80
C ARG A 43 -46.39 -14.92 3.53
N VAL A 44 -45.43 -14.43 2.76
CA VAL A 44 -44.76 -15.16 1.69
C VAL A 44 -43.29 -15.27 2.06
N THR A 45 -42.74 -16.48 2.05
CA THR A 45 -41.31 -16.73 2.29
C THR A 45 -40.75 -17.42 1.06
N VAL A 46 -39.64 -16.92 0.54
CA VAL A 46 -38.95 -17.51 -0.60
C VAL A 46 -37.52 -17.80 -0.19
N GLY A 47 -37.13 -19.07 -0.23
CA GLY A 47 -35.73 -19.46 -0.12
C GLY A 47 -35.05 -19.26 -1.47
N TYR A 48 -33.89 -18.62 -1.48
CA TYR A 48 -33.06 -18.43 -2.66
C TYR A 48 -31.59 -18.54 -2.28
N MET A 49 -30.75 -18.85 -3.27
CA MET A 49 -29.29 -18.83 -3.13
C MET A 49 -28.76 -17.79 -4.12
N GLN A 50 -28.03 -16.81 -3.61
CA GLN A 50 -27.36 -15.84 -4.46
C GLN A 50 -26.17 -16.53 -5.14
N GLU A 51 -25.97 -16.28 -6.43
CA GLU A 51 -24.73 -16.71 -7.08
C GLU A 51 -23.56 -15.89 -6.55
N ASN A 52 -22.42 -16.55 -6.36
CA ASN A 52 -21.21 -15.87 -5.92
C ASN A 52 -20.82 -14.77 -6.93
N ALA A 53 -20.34 -13.63 -6.43
CA ALA A 53 -19.84 -12.53 -7.24
C ALA A 53 -18.31 -12.50 -7.16
N PRO A 54 -17.60 -12.18 -8.25
CA PRO A 54 -16.15 -12.08 -8.16
C PRO A 54 -15.70 -10.85 -7.37
N PRO A 55 -14.56 -10.94 -6.66
CA PRO A 55 -13.98 -9.77 -6.00
C PRO A 55 -13.50 -8.75 -7.04
N GLU A 56 -13.30 -7.51 -6.61
CA GLU A 56 -12.69 -6.44 -7.42
C GLU A 56 -11.49 -5.83 -6.69
N ILE A 57 -10.40 -5.58 -7.42
CA ILE A 57 -9.24 -4.83 -6.91
C ILE A 57 -9.27 -3.43 -7.52
N GLU A 58 -9.66 -2.45 -6.72
CA GLU A 58 -9.87 -1.07 -7.15
C GLU A 58 -8.54 -0.35 -7.38
N SER A 59 -7.58 -0.49 -6.47
CA SER A 59 -6.29 0.21 -6.57
C SER A 59 -5.16 -0.52 -5.84
N ILE A 60 -3.93 -0.31 -6.32
CA ILE A 60 -2.69 -0.64 -5.60
C ILE A 60 -1.92 0.67 -5.42
N THR A 61 -1.50 0.95 -4.19
CA THR A 61 -0.70 2.11 -3.79
C THR A 61 0.69 1.64 -3.44
N ILE A 62 1.71 2.24 -4.05
CA ILE A 62 3.10 2.12 -3.60
C ILE A 62 3.35 3.29 -2.64
N TYR A 63 3.80 3.00 -1.42
CA TYR A 63 4.13 4.04 -0.45
C TYR A 63 5.56 4.51 -0.63
N GLU A 64 5.86 5.73 -0.15
CA GLU A 64 7.24 6.25 -0.12
C GLU A 64 8.19 5.29 0.61
N PRO A 65 9.44 5.16 0.15
CA PRO A 65 10.47 4.40 0.85
C PRO A 65 10.61 4.82 2.30
N GLY A 66 10.85 3.85 3.18
CA GLY A 66 10.95 4.08 4.61
C GLY A 66 9.62 4.18 5.34
N VAL A 67 8.47 4.16 4.66
CA VAL A 67 7.15 4.10 5.31
C VAL A 67 6.78 2.65 5.58
N ALA A 68 6.50 2.30 6.84
CA ALA A 68 6.10 0.94 7.26
C ALA A 68 4.80 0.93 8.08
N TYR A 69 4.11 -0.21 8.04
CA TYR A 69 2.85 -0.46 8.73
C TYR A 69 2.94 -1.76 9.56
N PRO A 70 3.63 -1.75 10.72
CA PRO A 70 3.90 -2.97 11.50
C PRO A 70 2.63 -3.65 12.04
N ASP A 71 1.58 -2.88 12.34
CA ASP A 71 0.32 -3.39 12.87
C ASP A 71 -0.53 -4.16 11.83
N ALA A 72 -0.17 -4.06 10.55
CA ALA A 72 -0.89 -4.73 9.45
C ALA A 72 -0.74 -6.26 9.47
N VAL A 73 0.21 -6.79 10.24
CA VAL A 73 0.47 -8.24 10.36
C VAL A 73 -0.33 -8.86 11.54
N SER A 74 -1.07 -8.05 12.32
CA SER A 74 -1.72 -8.53 13.55
C SER A 74 -3.07 -9.22 13.32
N GLU A 75 -3.06 -10.47 12.82
CA GLU A 75 -4.09 -11.45 13.20
C GLU A 75 -3.56 -12.28 14.38
N GLY A 76 -3.98 -11.96 15.61
CA GLY A 76 -3.56 -12.71 16.79
C GLY A 76 -3.96 -12.19 18.18
N LYS A 77 -4.52 -10.97 18.33
CA LYS A 77 -5.08 -10.53 19.62
C LYS A 77 -6.60 -10.68 19.61
N LYS A 78 -7.11 -11.54 20.50
CA LYS A 78 -8.53 -11.63 20.89
C LYS A 78 -9.07 -10.22 21.19
N PRO A 79 -10.34 -9.91 20.89
CA PRO A 79 -10.94 -8.66 21.36
C PRO A 79 -10.95 -8.71 22.88
N GLN A 80 -10.16 -7.84 23.51
CA GLN A 80 -10.34 -7.52 24.91
C GLN A 80 -11.68 -6.79 25.00
N SER A 81 -12.62 -7.41 25.71
CA SER A 81 -13.94 -6.87 26.02
C SER A 81 -13.83 -5.45 26.55
N ALA A 82 -14.20 -4.47 25.73
CA ALA A 82 -14.49 -3.12 26.18
C ALA A 82 -15.96 -3.10 26.61
N GLU A 83 -16.16 -2.83 27.89
CA GLU A 83 -17.43 -2.78 28.58
C GLU A 83 -18.40 -1.79 27.92
N VAL A 84 -19.67 -2.21 27.93
CA VAL A 84 -20.81 -1.45 27.43
C VAL A 84 -20.99 -0.19 28.28
N HIS A 85 -20.70 0.98 27.71
CA HIS A 85 -21.32 2.23 28.13
C HIS A 85 -22.25 2.71 27.02
N SER A 86 -23.54 2.56 27.28
CA SER A 86 -24.62 3.09 26.46
C SER A 86 -24.58 4.61 26.48
N ASN A 87 -24.42 5.24 25.31
CA ASN A 87 -24.89 6.59 25.12
C ASN A 87 -25.59 6.74 23.76
N ARG A 88 -26.83 7.21 23.84
CA ARG A 88 -27.70 7.61 22.72
C ARG A 88 -27.05 8.74 21.93
N GLY A 89 -27.10 8.67 20.60
CA GLY A 89 -26.97 9.86 19.76
C GLY A 89 -26.44 9.61 18.33
N THR A 90 -27.34 9.77 17.37
CA THR A 90 -27.12 10.31 16.01
C THR A 90 -26.38 9.50 14.94
N ASN A 91 -26.96 9.60 13.73
CA ASN A 91 -26.49 9.13 12.43
C ASN A 91 -24.98 9.25 12.21
N GLY A 92 -24.37 8.17 11.71
CA GLY A 92 -23.06 8.20 11.10
C GLY A 92 -22.70 6.82 10.57
N HIS A 93 -22.69 6.66 9.25
CA HIS A 93 -22.11 5.50 8.58
C HIS A 93 -20.59 5.53 8.83
N SER A 94 -20.16 5.00 9.98
CA SER A 94 -18.75 4.86 10.31
C SER A 94 -18.19 3.67 9.54
N ARG A 95 -17.67 3.96 8.34
CA ARG A 95 -16.64 3.13 7.73
C ARG A 95 -15.46 3.13 8.72
N SER A 96 -15.33 2.05 9.47
CA SER A 96 -14.15 1.72 10.27
C SER A 96 -12.95 1.61 9.32
N SER A 97 -12.30 2.73 9.01
CA SER A 97 -10.92 2.71 8.55
C SER A 97 -10.11 2.36 9.78
N ARG A 98 -9.71 1.09 9.93
CA ARG A 98 -8.56 0.76 10.76
C ARG A 98 -7.40 1.57 10.19
N SER A 99 -7.06 2.69 10.83
CA SER A 99 -5.88 3.45 10.47
C SER A 99 -4.69 2.63 10.93
N TRP A 100 -4.07 1.95 9.98
CA TRP A 100 -2.78 1.30 10.23
C TRP A 100 -1.81 2.38 10.73
N LYS A 101 -1.20 2.16 11.89
CA LYS A 101 -0.23 3.13 12.41
C LYS A 101 0.96 3.18 11.46
N LYS A 102 1.20 4.38 10.93
CA LYS A 102 2.34 4.68 10.07
C LYS A 102 3.57 4.86 10.94
N GLU A 103 4.65 4.18 10.57
CA GLU A 103 5.98 4.31 11.17
C GLU A 103 7.00 4.66 10.08
N THR A 104 8.04 5.41 10.44
CA THR A 104 9.24 5.56 9.62
C THR A 104 10.24 4.48 9.99
N LYS A 105 10.53 3.58 9.03
CA LYS A 105 11.47 2.47 9.16
C LYS A 105 12.37 2.40 7.93
N LYS A 106 13.59 2.91 8.04
CA LYS A 106 14.54 2.98 6.93
C LYS A 106 14.79 1.61 6.29
N GLY A 107 14.88 1.58 4.95
CA GLY A 107 15.09 0.35 4.18
C GLY A 107 13.85 -0.55 4.09
N TYR A 108 12.67 -0.07 4.49
CA TYR A 108 11.41 -0.77 4.25
C TYR A 108 10.67 -0.17 3.06
N GLN A 109 10.03 -1.05 2.29
CA GLN A 109 9.06 -0.69 1.27
C GLN A 109 7.68 -1.19 1.70
N SER A 110 6.64 -0.42 1.39
CA SER A 110 5.26 -0.82 1.64
C SER A 110 4.40 -0.70 0.39
N ILE A 111 3.41 -1.58 0.29
CA ILE A 111 2.31 -1.49 -0.67
C ILE A 111 0.97 -1.62 0.04
N GLY A 112 -0.04 -0.92 -0.47
CA GLY A 112 -1.41 -1.03 -0.02
C GLY A 112 -2.34 -1.32 -1.19
N TRP A 113 -3.51 -1.89 -0.92
CA TRP A 113 -4.53 -2.08 -1.94
C TRP A 113 -5.93 -1.84 -1.39
N ARG A 114 -6.85 -1.54 -2.30
CA ARG A 114 -8.28 -1.50 -2.02
C ARG A 114 -8.95 -2.56 -2.87
N ALA A 115 -9.72 -3.42 -2.22
CA ALA A 115 -10.50 -4.44 -2.86
C ALA A 115 -11.87 -4.56 -2.18
N SER A 116 -12.85 -5.02 -2.93
CA SER A 116 -14.24 -5.12 -2.49
C SER A 116 -14.89 -6.38 -3.07
N ASP A 117 -15.94 -6.83 -2.41
CA ASP A 117 -16.82 -7.87 -2.90
C ASP A 117 -18.28 -7.43 -2.70
N VAL A 118 -19.11 -7.60 -3.73
CA VAL A 118 -20.50 -7.14 -3.75
C VAL A 118 -21.36 -7.93 -2.76
N ASN A 119 -21.07 -9.22 -2.54
CA ASN A 119 -21.81 -10.04 -1.56
C ASN A 119 -21.18 -9.98 -0.15
N ASN A 120 -20.11 -9.18 0.03
CA ASN A 120 -19.33 -9.03 1.27
C ASN A 120 -18.59 -10.30 1.72
N ASP A 121 -18.20 -11.16 0.78
CA ASP A 121 -17.35 -12.29 1.07
C ASP A 121 -15.99 -11.88 1.63
N ARG A 122 -15.42 -12.74 2.49
CA ARG A 122 -14.10 -12.50 3.09
C ARG A 122 -13.02 -12.72 2.04
N LEU A 123 -12.31 -11.65 1.72
CA LEU A 123 -11.18 -11.70 0.80
C LEU A 123 -9.88 -12.11 1.48
N VAL A 124 -9.09 -12.89 0.75
CA VAL A 124 -7.71 -13.26 1.06
C VAL A 124 -6.84 -12.89 -0.13
N TYR A 125 -5.61 -12.49 0.15
CA TYR A 125 -4.69 -11.95 -0.82
C TYR A 125 -3.39 -12.74 -0.88
N ASP A 126 -2.91 -12.97 -2.09
CA ASP A 126 -1.51 -13.25 -2.34
C ASP A 126 -0.87 -12.04 -3.01
N VAL A 127 0.36 -11.74 -2.65
CA VAL A 127 1.15 -10.66 -3.23
C VAL A 127 2.41 -11.25 -3.86
N TYR A 128 2.66 -10.86 -5.09
CA TYR A 128 3.83 -11.23 -5.86
C TYR A 128 4.57 -9.98 -6.32
N TYR A 129 5.85 -10.13 -6.64
CA TYR A 129 6.69 -9.10 -7.23
C TYR A 129 7.53 -9.66 -8.36
N LYS A 130 8.01 -8.78 -9.24
CA LYS A 130 9.06 -9.07 -10.22
C LYS A 130 9.73 -7.76 -10.64
N GLU A 131 10.95 -7.86 -11.17
CA GLU A 131 11.53 -6.76 -11.96
C GLU A 131 10.73 -6.57 -13.24
N VAL A 132 10.67 -5.33 -13.74
CA VAL A 132 9.86 -4.97 -14.92
C VAL A 132 10.16 -5.89 -16.11
N ASP A 133 11.43 -6.19 -16.36
CA ASP A 133 11.88 -7.01 -17.50
C ASP A 133 11.96 -8.51 -17.20
N SER A 134 11.75 -8.92 -15.94
CA SER A 134 11.75 -10.33 -15.57
C SER A 134 10.42 -11.00 -15.97
N PRO A 135 10.43 -12.20 -16.56
CA PRO A 135 9.20 -12.95 -16.85
C PRO A 135 8.61 -13.65 -15.62
N ALA A 136 9.37 -13.76 -14.53
CA ALA A 136 9.03 -14.64 -13.40
C ALA A 136 8.50 -13.86 -12.18
N TRP A 137 7.28 -14.17 -11.75
CA TRP A 137 6.70 -13.68 -10.50
C TRP A 137 7.24 -14.45 -9.29
N ARG A 138 7.65 -13.73 -8.24
CA ARG A 138 8.08 -14.27 -6.96
C ARG A 138 7.10 -13.87 -5.85
N PRO A 139 6.78 -14.73 -4.88
CA PRO A 139 5.87 -14.36 -3.80
C PRO A 139 6.53 -13.41 -2.81
N LEU A 140 5.83 -12.34 -2.42
CA LEU A 140 6.13 -11.54 -1.22
C LEU A 140 5.42 -12.12 0.00
N VAL A 141 4.11 -12.36 -0.12
CA VAL A 141 3.29 -12.94 0.94
C VAL A 141 2.12 -13.72 0.34
N LYS A 142 1.65 -14.75 1.04
CA LYS A 142 0.49 -15.56 0.65
C LYS A 142 -0.52 -15.70 1.77
N ASN A 143 -1.76 -15.99 1.41
CA ASN A 143 -2.87 -16.21 2.36
C ASN A 143 -3.08 -15.03 3.32
N TYR A 144 -2.85 -13.81 2.85
CA TYR A 144 -2.85 -12.60 3.64
C TYR A 144 -4.26 -12.02 3.76
N SER A 145 -4.65 -11.52 4.95
CA SER A 145 -6.02 -11.07 5.21
C SER A 145 -6.16 -9.56 5.42
N THR A 146 -5.05 -8.83 5.42
CA THR A 146 -5.06 -7.36 5.51
C THR A 146 -4.78 -6.76 4.14
N THR A 147 -4.73 -5.42 4.06
CA THR A 147 -4.70 -4.68 2.79
C THR A 147 -3.46 -3.80 2.63
N VAL A 148 -2.47 -3.98 3.50
CA VAL A 148 -1.18 -3.30 3.42
C VAL A 148 -0.09 -4.27 3.84
N TYR A 149 1.01 -4.29 3.10
CA TYR A 149 2.14 -5.16 3.37
C TYR A 149 3.43 -4.35 3.33
N SER A 150 4.27 -4.54 4.35
CA SER A 150 5.57 -3.89 4.51
C SER A 150 6.66 -4.95 4.61
N TRP A 151 7.76 -4.76 3.89
CA TRP A 151 8.91 -5.65 3.94
C TRP A 151 10.23 -4.86 3.93
N ASP A 152 11.30 -5.52 4.34
CA ASP A 152 12.66 -4.99 4.23
C ASP A 152 13.12 -5.06 2.77
N SER A 153 13.20 -3.92 2.08
CA SER A 153 13.52 -3.85 0.66
C SER A 153 14.97 -4.18 0.34
N ARG A 154 15.85 -4.17 1.34
CA ARG A 154 17.28 -4.53 1.20
C ARG A 154 17.50 -6.01 0.92
N ALA A 155 16.45 -6.83 1.03
CA ALA A 155 16.46 -8.22 0.58
C ALA A 155 16.35 -8.34 -0.95
N LEU A 156 16.09 -7.24 -1.66
CA LEU A 156 16.04 -7.15 -3.11
C LEU A 156 17.19 -6.29 -3.62
N GLU A 157 17.62 -6.56 -4.85
CA GLU A 157 18.61 -5.74 -5.54
C GLU A 157 17.98 -4.39 -5.93
N ASP A 158 18.84 -3.42 -6.24
CA ASP A 158 18.37 -2.13 -6.74
C ASP A 158 17.83 -2.30 -8.16
N GLY A 159 16.68 -1.69 -8.44
CA GLY A 159 16.03 -1.86 -9.72
C GLY A 159 14.59 -1.38 -9.75
N VAL A 160 13.95 -1.57 -10.91
CA VAL A 160 12.56 -1.18 -11.12
C VAL A 160 11.67 -2.43 -11.06
N TYR A 161 10.71 -2.40 -10.15
CA TYR A 161 9.84 -3.53 -9.81
C TYR A 161 8.37 -3.20 -10.09
N VAL A 162 7.57 -4.25 -10.28
CA VAL A 162 6.11 -4.20 -10.22
C VAL A 162 5.61 -5.23 -9.21
N VAL A 163 4.49 -4.95 -8.56
CA VAL A 163 3.80 -5.92 -7.70
C VAL A 163 2.47 -6.35 -8.31
N LYS A 164 2.07 -7.58 -8.01
CA LYS A 164 0.76 -8.13 -8.35
C LYS A 164 0.04 -8.56 -7.08
N VAL A 165 -1.18 -8.08 -6.91
CA VAL A 165 -2.09 -8.52 -5.85
C VAL A 165 -3.12 -9.44 -6.49
N VAL A 166 -3.31 -10.61 -5.89
CA VAL A 166 -4.32 -11.61 -6.27
C VAL A 166 -5.30 -11.74 -5.12
N ALA A 167 -6.56 -11.38 -5.34
CA ALA A 167 -7.64 -11.44 -4.35
C ALA A 167 -8.55 -12.65 -4.62
N THR A 168 -8.93 -13.38 -3.57
CA THR A 168 -9.89 -14.50 -3.64
C THR A 168 -10.90 -14.47 -2.50
N ASP A 169 -12.16 -14.79 -2.82
CA ASP A 169 -13.32 -14.94 -1.94
C ASP A 169 -13.51 -16.40 -1.46
N GLN A 170 -12.58 -17.31 -1.80
CA GLN A 170 -12.77 -18.76 -1.66
C GLN A 170 -13.01 -19.21 -0.21
N LYS A 171 -12.59 -18.43 0.80
CA LYS A 171 -12.85 -18.75 2.22
C LYS A 171 -14.32 -18.59 2.63
N SER A 172 -15.09 -17.79 1.91
CA SER A 172 -16.53 -17.66 2.13
C SER A 172 -17.36 -18.63 1.29
N ASN A 173 -16.74 -19.29 0.31
CA ASN A 173 -17.42 -20.09 -0.70
C ASN A 173 -17.10 -21.58 -0.57
N ALA A 174 -18.01 -22.43 -1.04
CA ALA A 174 -17.75 -23.87 -1.12
C ALA A 174 -16.50 -24.17 -1.99
N PRO A 175 -15.77 -25.27 -1.75
CA PRO A 175 -14.57 -25.59 -2.53
C PRO A 175 -14.84 -25.56 -4.05
N GLY A 176 -14.04 -24.76 -4.78
CA GLY A 176 -14.17 -24.59 -6.24
C GLY A 176 -15.30 -23.65 -6.70
N ARG A 177 -15.96 -22.95 -5.76
CA ARG A 177 -17.00 -21.93 -6.06
C ARG A 177 -16.52 -20.50 -5.81
N GLY A 178 -15.30 -20.32 -5.31
CA GLY A 178 -14.69 -19.01 -5.18
C GLY A 178 -14.19 -18.49 -6.53
N PHE A 179 -14.12 -17.17 -6.64
CA PHE A 179 -13.47 -16.45 -7.71
C PHE A 179 -12.14 -15.87 -7.26
N THR A 180 -11.36 -15.47 -8.27
CA THR A 180 -10.08 -14.80 -8.09
C THR A 180 -9.98 -13.65 -9.08
N ARG A 181 -9.37 -12.55 -8.66
CA ARG A 181 -8.96 -11.44 -9.52
C ARG A 181 -7.55 -11.03 -9.19
N GLU A 182 -6.86 -10.47 -10.18
CA GLU A 182 -5.53 -9.94 -10.02
C GLU A 182 -5.40 -8.53 -10.58
N LYS A 183 -4.48 -7.75 -10.00
CA LYS A 183 -4.10 -6.42 -10.48
C LYS A 183 -2.61 -6.23 -10.31
N VAL A 184 -1.99 -5.59 -11.30
CA VAL A 184 -0.56 -5.23 -11.30
C VAL A 184 -0.44 -3.73 -11.03
N SER A 185 0.55 -3.34 -10.23
CA SER A 185 0.84 -1.94 -9.91
C SER A 185 1.48 -1.20 -11.08
N GLN A 186 1.62 0.12 -10.94
CA GLN A 186 2.63 0.85 -11.69
C GLN A 186 4.04 0.42 -11.24
N PRO A 187 5.07 0.60 -12.09
CA PRO A 187 6.46 0.38 -11.70
C PRO A 187 6.90 1.30 -10.56
N PHE A 188 7.81 0.81 -9.74
CA PHE A 188 8.45 1.58 -8.66
C PHE A 188 9.90 1.15 -8.49
N THR A 189 10.73 2.08 -8.01
CA THR A 189 12.15 1.83 -7.81
C THR A 189 12.42 1.35 -6.39
N ILE A 190 13.21 0.30 -6.26
CA ILE A 190 13.92 -0.03 -5.04
C ILE A 190 15.36 0.44 -5.23
N ASP A 191 15.81 1.31 -4.34
CA ASP A 191 17.18 1.82 -4.31
C ASP A 191 17.66 1.81 -2.85
N ASN A 192 18.60 0.92 -2.58
CA ASN A 192 19.25 0.75 -1.28
C ASN A 192 20.72 1.24 -1.32
N THR A 193 21.20 1.74 -2.46
CA THR A 193 22.59 2.19 -2.64
C THR A 193 22.70 3.68 -2.31
N PRO A 194 23.59 4.07 -1.38
CA PRO A 194 23.84 5.49 -1.12
C PRO A 194 24.54 6.19 -2.30
N PRO A 195 24.37 7.52 -2.44
CA PRO A 195 25.10 8.31 -3.42
C PRO A 195 26.62 8.13 -3.34
N GLU A 196 27.28 8.28 -4.48
CA GLU A 196 28.72 8.41 -4.57
C GLU A 196 29.14 9.88 -4.42
N ILE A 197 30.16 10.14 -3.60
CA ILE A 197 30.75 11.48 -3.43
C ILE A 197 32.17 11.47 -4.02
N SER A 198 32.41 12.34 -5.00
CA SER A 198 33.74 12.50 -5.60
C SER A 198 34.79 12.90 -4.56
N PRO A 199 36.10 12.73 -4.82
CA PRO A 199 37.13 13.35 -4.00
C PRO A 199 36.87 14.84 -3.78
N LEU A 200 36.93 15.29 -2.53
CA LEU A 200 36.75 16.70 -2.19
C LEU A 200 38.02 17.46 -2.61
N LYS A 201 37.85 18.53 -3.38
CA LYS A 201 38.95 19.35 -3.89
C LYS A 201 38.95 20.69 -3.17
N LEU A 202 40.10 21.07 -2.62
CA LEU A 202 40.31 22.37 -2.00
C LEU A 202 41.02 23.30 -2.98
N SER A 203 40.44 24.46 -3.27
CA SER A 203 41.07 25.49 -4.09
C SER A 203 42.02 26.33 -3.26
N GLN A 204 43.11 26.79 -3.89
CA GLN A 204 43.98 27.79 -3.28
C GLN A 204 43.27 29.15 -3.34
N GLY A 205 42.95 29.71 -2.18
CA GLY A 205 42.23 30.97 -2.02
C GLY A 205 42.10 31.31 -0.54
N ASN A 206 41.79 32.57 -0.23
CA ASN A 206 41.53 33.02 1.14
C ASN A 206 40.17 33.74 1.20
N PRO A 207 39.09 33.09 1.65
CA PRO A 207 39.03 31.71 2.14
C PRO A 207 39.15 30.64 1.04
N PRO A 208 39.59 29.41 1.36
CA PRO A 208 39.63 28.31 0.40
C PRO A 208 38.22 27.85 0.02
N GLY A 209 38.06 27.44 -1.24
CA GLY A 209 36.84 26.82 -1.77
C GLY A 209 36.94 25.30 -1.72
N LEU A 210 35.84 24.64 -1.39
CA LEU A 210 35.68 23.19 -1.47
C LEU A 210 34.75 22.88 -2.65
N THR A 211 35.16 21.98 -3.54
CA THR A 211 34.32 21.49 -4.64
C THR A 211 34.25 19.98 -4.66
N PHE A 212 33.07 19.45 -5.00
CA PHE A 212 32.85 18.03 -5.24
C PHE A 212 31.56 17.82 -6.05
N THR A 213 31.36 16.60 -6.53
CA THR A 213 30.09 16.16 -7.11
C THR A 213 29.52 15.01 -6.30
N ALA A 214 28.20 14.90 -6.27
CA ALA A 214 27.53 13.72 -5.77
C ALA A 214 26.68 13.11 -6.87
N LYS A 215 26.73 11.78 -7.00
CA LYS A 215 25.99 11.05 -8.03
C LYS A 215 25.21 9.91 -7.39
N ASP A 216 23.94 9.82 -7.73
CA ASP A 216 23.10 8.68 -7.42
C ASP A 216 22.73 7.92 -8.70
N ALA A 217 22.63 6.59 -8.61
CA ALA A 217 22.43 5.73 -9.78
C ALA A 217 20.98 5.25 -9.93
N GLY A 218 20.26 5.04 -8.81
CA GLY A 218 18.90 4.53 -8.82
C GLY A 218 17.84 5.64 -8.74
N THR A 219 18.19 6.78 -8.15
CA THR A 219 17.32 7.93 -7.92
C THR A 219 18.05 9.26 -8.18
N TRP A 220 17.83 10.25 -7.31
CA TRP A 220 18.43 11.58 -7.37
C TRP A 220 18.95 11.98 -6.00
N VAL A 221 19.93 12.88 -5.99
CA VAL A 221 20.42 13.49 -4.76
C VAL A 221 19.33 14.39 -4.20
N SER A 222 18.99 14.22 -2.93
CA SER A 222 17.88 14.93 -2.28
C SER A 222 18.34 16.01 -1.30
N ALA A 223 19.53 15.85 -0.72
CA ALA A 223 20.10 16.81 0.22
C ALA A 223 21.60 16.62 0.41
N ALA A 224 22.33 17.70 0.65
CA ALA A 224 23.71 17.67 1.12
C ALA A 224 23.90 18.56 2.34
N TYR A 225 24.85 18.17 3.19
CA TYR A 225 25.24 18.93 4.37
C TYR A 225 26.76 18.88 4.55
N PHE A 226 27.31 19.89 5.21
CA PHE A 226 28.71 19.89 5.63
C PHE A 226 28.85 20.21 7.11
N ALA A 227 29.95 19.73 7.70
CA ALA A 227 30.41 20.08 9.03
C ALA A 227 31.91 20.40 8.96
N LEU A 228 32.31 21.54 9.53
CA LEU A 228 33.71 21.94 9.66
C LEU A 228 34.15 21.69 11.10
N ASP A 229 35.28 21.01 11.30
CA ASP A 229 35.84 20.67 12.60
C ASP A 229 34.83 20.02 13.56
N ALA A 230 33.99 19.13 13.01
CA ALA A 230 32.92 18.42 13.73
C ALA A 230 31.89 19.33 14.42
N GLN A 231 31.75 20.58 13.97
CA GLN A 231 30.69 21.49 14.40
C GLN A 231 29.32 21.11 13.80
N GLU A 232 28.32 21.95 14.02
CA GLU A 232 26.96 21.78 13.52
C GLU A 232 26.90 21.51 12.01
N TRP A 233 26.03 20.58 11.62
CA TRP A 233 25.73 20.29 10.22
C TRP A 233 24.96 21.44 9.59
N LYS A 234 25.51 22.00 8.52
CA LYS A 234 24.88 23.07 7.73
C LYS A 234 24.44 22.53 6.39
N ILE A 235 23.26 22.95 5.93
CA ILE A 235 22.79 22.61 4.59
C ILE A 235 23.76 23.14 3.54
N LEU A 236 23.97 22.34 2.49
CA LEU A 236 24.77 22.69 1.34
C LEU A 236 23.90 22.53 0.10
N TYR A 237 23.56 23.66 -0.53
CA TYR A 237 22.81 23.65 -1.77
C TYR A 237 23.72 23.28 -2.94
N PRO A 238 23.21 22.55 -3.95
CA PRO A 238 23.92 22.40 -5.21
C PRO A 238 24.10 23.75 -5.91
N ASP A 239 25.02 23.79 -6.87
CA ASP A 239 25.40 25.01 -7.58
C ASP A 239 24.25 25.62 -8.40
N ASP A 240 23.24 24.82 -8.77
CA ASP A 240 22.01 25.27 -9.44
C ASP A 240 20.87 25.64 -8.46
N GLY A 241 21.07 25.40 -7.15
CA GLY A 241 20.19 25.82 -6.06
C GLY A 241 19.17 24.78 -5.58
N ILE A 242 19.01 23.63 -6.25
CA ILE A 242 18.02 22.60 -5.86
C ILE A 242 18.60 21.20 -6.02
N ALA A 243 18.41 20.33 -5.02
CA ALA A 243 18.85 18.93 -5.08
C ALA A 243 17.72 18.06 -5.62
N ASP A 244 17.68 17.89 -6.93
CA ASP A 244 16.66 17.10 -7.64
C ASP A 244 17.18 16.30 -8.84
N SER A 245 18.51 16.23 -9.01
CA SER A 245 19.16 15.53 -10.12
C SER A 245 19.98 14.30 -9.69
N PRO A 246 20.15 13.30 -10.59
CA PRO A 246 21.05 12.16 -10.36
C PRO A 246 22.52 12.56 -10.18
N LEU A 247 22.92 13.73 -10.68
CA LEU A 247 24.26 14.27 -10.52
C LEU A 247 24.15 15.72 -10.06
N GLU A 248 24.76 16.02 -8.93
CA GLU A 248 24.80 17.36 -8.35
C GLU A 248 26.24 17.87 -8.20
N HIS A 249 26.41 19.17 -8.42
CA HIS A 249 27.67 19.88 -8.26
C HIS A 249 27.59 20.78 -7.03
N PHE A 250 28.64 20.79 -6.22
CA PHE A 250 28.67 21.57 -4.98
C PHE A 250 29.93 22.40 -4.86
N THR A 251 29.74 23.69 -4.57
CA THR A 251 30.79 24.63 -4.24
C THR A 251 30.53 25.29 -2.89
N LEU A 252 31.50 25.20 -1.97
CA LEU A 252 31.43 25.79 -0.64
C LEU A 252 32.65 26.68 -0.37
N ARG A 253 32.44 27.92 0.08
CA ARG A 253 33.53 28.76 0.61
C ARG A 253 33.68 28.57 2.12
N LEU A 254 34.85 28.13 2.57
CA LEU A 254 35.12 27.85 3.98
C LEU A 254 35.61 29.10 4.71
N GLN A 255 34.67 29.87 5.26
CA GLN A 255 34.95 31.14 5.93
C GLN A 255 35.43 30.97 7.38
N HIS A 256 36.07 32.01 7.92
CA HIS A 256 36.46 32.12 9.34
C HIS A 256 37.38 31.00 9.86
N LEU A 257 38.27 30.50 9.02
CA LEU A 257 39.25 29.48 9.40
C LEU A 257 40.42 30.11 10.18
N LYS A 258 40.84 29.43 11.25
CA LYS A 258 42.04 29.81 12.04
C LYS A 258 43.28 29.11 11.45
N PRO A 259 44.51 29.59 11.69
CA PRO A 259 45.69 28.81 11.30
C PRO A 259 45.71 27.45 12.00
N GLY A 260 46.05 26.38 11.27
CA GLY A 260 46.07 25.03 11.83
C GLY A 260 45.49 23.93 10.94
N LYS A 261 45.32 22.76 11.53
CA LYS A 261 44.70 21.59 10.87
C LYS A 261 43.18 21.70 10.98
N HIS A 262 42.50 21.43 9.89
CA HIS A 262 41.05 21.41 9.80
C HIS A 262 40.56 20.10 9.17
N ILE A 263 39.32 19.76 9.48
CA ILE A 263 38.58 18.69 8.81
C ILE A 263 37.25 19.23 8.31
N VAL A 264 36.97 19.02 7.03
CA VAL A 264 35.62 19.18 6.49
C VAL A 264 35.03 17.82 6.20
N THR A 265 33.80 17.60 6.68
CA THR A 265 33.01 16.42 6.37
C THR A 265 31.78 16.85 5.60
N VAL A 266 31.48 16.16 4.50
CA VAL A 266 30.22 16.29 3.78
C VAL A 266 29.41 15.00 3.93
N LYS A 267 28.09 15.13 3.95
CA LYS A 267 27.17 14.00 3.81
C LYS A 267 26.13 14.33 2.74
N VAL A 268 25.78 13.33 1.95
CA VAL A 268 24.80 13.46 0.85
C VAL A 268 23.77 12.36 0.98
N TYR A 269 22.49 12.74 0.81
CA TYR A 269 21.33 11.86 0.82
C TYR A 269 20.75 11.73 -0.59
N ASP A 270 20.22 10.55 -0.91
CA ASP A 270 19.37 10.34 -2.09
C ASP A 270 17.87 10.51 -1.74
N LYS A 271 16.99 10.26 -2.72
CA LYS A 271 15.52 10.31 -2.54
C LYS A 271 14.99 9.29 -1.51
N ASN A 272 15.72 8.20 -1.27
CA ASN A 272 15.34 7.09 -0.40
C ASN A 272 15.98 7.17 1.00
N ASP A 273 16.55 8.34 1.34
CA ASP A 273 17.31 8.60 2.57
C ASP A 273 18.57 7.75 2.74
N ASN A 274 19.08 7.08 1.69
CA ASN A 274 20.41 6.48 1.73
C ASN A 274 21.45 7.60 1.82
N VAL A 275 22.49 7.40 2.62
CA VAL A 275 23.44 8.47 2.98
C VAL A 275 24.88 8.03 2.82
N ARG A 276 25.70 8.90 2.24
CA ARG A 276 27.17 8.74 2.16
C ARG A 276 27.87 9.89 2.85
N TYR A 277 28.98 9.58 3.52
CA TYR A 277 29.86 10.56 4.16
C TYR A 277 31.20 10.60 3.44
N ARG A 278 31.82 11.78 3.36
CA ARG A 278 33.20 11.94 2.92
C ARG A 278 33.91 13.04 3.69
N HIS A 279 35.20 12.82 3.95
CA HIS A 279 36.03 13.70 4.78
C HIS A 279 37.24 14.21 3.98
N LEU A 280 37.69 15.41 4.31
CA LEU A 280 38.95 15.97 3.86
C LEU A 280 39.65 16.66 5.02
N ASN A 281 40.87 16.21 5.32
CA ASN A 281 41.78 16.89 6.24
C ASN A 281 42.66 17.85 5.44
N PHE A 282 42.82 19.07 5.92
CA PHE A 282 43.68 20.08 5.29
C PHE A 282 44.34 20.96 6.35
N LYS A 283 45.33 21.76 5.94
CA LYS A 283 46.05 22.68 6.82
C LYS A 283 46.13 24.06 6.16
N LEU A 284 45.88 25.09 6.96
CA LEU A 284 46.14 26.49 6.63
C LEU A 284 47.42 26.99 7.28
#